data_AF-A0A497F1B2-F1
#
_entry.id   AF-A0A497F1B2-F1
#
_cell.length_a   1.000
_cell.length_b   1.000
_cell.length_c   1.000
_cell.angle_alpha   90.00
_cell.angle_beta   90.00
_cell.angle_gamma   90.00
#
_symmetry.space_group_name_H-M   'P 1'
#
loop_
_entity.id
_entity.type
_entity.pdbx_description
1 polymer ?
#
loop_
_entity_poly.entity_id
_entity_poly.type
_entity_poly.pdbx_seq_one_letter_code
_entity_poly.pdbx_strand_id
1 'polypeptide(L)'
;MLRKHLTLFSALLLVALMSAAASPASAQQGWISNVVIKDFATGLEISASQPLVAGSTYNITFTIVVPYTANIMLSATTELERVGPQYWYVIEDAAGMINYSIWNPSENELRFSAKQGVLTVMLMGKVPSDACVISYPQLDLVLHKKRDITVVKLSIVEGSVIDWIKHMVVDSEILSFEEALSQKKQVLESVKDVAVEEYYTLANSIVSLAESFAEKGDIQLANTLLELVPSSSEEVPLKPIKPLHEVAMPYIAVALAAAFVGMVYLWRRSGFQLDYVKSITREQVRNLEALLVRASRVDRALASELEAVKKRLEEVE
;
A
#
# COMPACT_ATOMS: atom_id res chain seq x y z
N MET A 1 -24.96 27.39 -27.60
CA MET A 1 -25.66 26.09 -27.54
C MET A 1 -24.73 24.92 -27.17
N LEU A 2 -23.46 24.88 -27.59
CA LEU A 2 -22.51 23.80 -27.26
C LEU A 2 -22.33 23.49 -25.75
N ARG A 3 -22.28 24.51 -24.88
CA ARG A 3 -22.07 24.33 -23.42
C ARG A 3 -23.20 23.59 -22.69
N LYS A 4 -24.45 23.67 -23.21
CA LYS A 4 -25.61 22.97 -22.64
C LYS A 4 -25.65 21.48 -23.04
N HIS A 5 -25.09 21.13 -24.19
CA HIS A 5 -24.99 19.74 -24.64
C HIS A 5 -23.83 19.00 -23.96
N LEU A 6 -22.71 19.68 -23.67
CA LEU A 6 -21.56 19.07 -22.98
C LEU A 6 -21.88 18.70 -21.52
N THR A 7 -22.68 19.53 -20.83
CA THR A 7 -23.11 19.29 -19.45
C THR A 7 -24.16 18.18 -19.36
N LEU A 8 -25.07 18.10 -20.33
CA LEU A 8 -26.02 16.98 -20.46
C LEU A 8 -25.32 15.65 -20.77
N PHE A 9 -24.29 15.66 -21.63
CA PHE A 9 -23.54 14.45 -21.96
C PHE A 9 -22.67 13.96 -20.80
N SER A 10 -22.07 14.88 -20.02
CA SER A 10 -21.30 14.56 -18.82
C SER A 10 -22.17 14.01 -17.69
N ALA A 11 -23.39 14.53 -17.51
CA ALA A 11 -24.33 14.01 -16.52
C ALA A 11 -24.87 12.62 -16.90
N LEU A 12 -25.10 12.36 -18.20
CA LEU A 12 -25.54 11.05 -18.68
C LEU A 12 -24.45 9.98 -18.52
N LEU A 13 -23.17 10.34 -18.74
CA LEU A 13 -22.03 9.44 -18.55
C LEU A 13 -21.84 9.05 -17.08
N LEU A 14 -22.07 10.00 -16.15
CA LEU A 14 -21.98 9.76 -14.71
C LEU A 14 -23.10 8.85 -14.18
N VAL A 15 -24.32 8.98 -14.72
CA VAL A 15 -25.45 8.07 -14.38
C VAL A 15 -25.24 6.66 -14.98
N ALA A 16 -24.62 6.56 -16.16
CA ALA A 16 -24.26 5.26 -16.74
C ALA A 16 -23.13 4.56 -15.95
N LEU A 17 -22.17 5.32 -15.40
CA LEU A 17 -21.09 4.78 -14.57
C LEU A 17 -21.56 4.37 -13.15
N MET A 18 -22.54 5.07 -12.57
CA MET A 18 -23.10 4.69 -11.26
C MET A 18 -24.11 3.53 -11.33
N SER A 19 -24.60 3.17 -12.51
CA SER A 19 -25.50 2.01 -12.70
C SER A 19 -24.75 0.70 -12.95
N ALA A 20 -23.42 0.73 -13.07
CA ALA A 20 -22.58 -0.44 -13.29
C ALA A 20 -21.99 -1.03 -11.99
N ALA A 21 -22.25 -0.42 -10.83
CA ALA A 21 -21.70 -0.81 -9.54
C ALA A 21 -22.78 -1.34 -8.58
N ALA A 22 -23.57 -2.31 -9.04
CA ALA A 22 -24.39 -3.16 -8.19
C ALA A 22 -24.93 -4.37 -8.97
N SER A 23 -24.03 -5.20 -9.49
CA SER A 23 -24.38 -6.58 -9.80
C SER A 23 -23.94 -7.43 -8.61
N PRO A 24 -24.85 -7.98 -7.79
CA PRO A 24 -24.47 -9.09 -6.94
C PRO A 24 -24.04 -10.25 -7.85
N ALA A 25 -22.93 -10.86 -7.44
CA ALA A 25 -22.49 -12.24 -7.69
C ALA A 25 -22.88 -12.89 -9.02
N SER A 26 -21.86 -13.33 -9.78
CA SER A 26 -21.90 -14.43 -10.75
C SER A 26 -23.25 -15.17 -10.75
N ALA A 27 -24.16 -14.76 -11.64
CA ALA A 27 -25.37 -15.50 -11.90
C ALA A 27 -24.95 -16.81 -12.56
N GLN A 28 -24.70 -17.82 -11.74
CA GLN A 28 -24.59 -19.19 -12.18
C GLN A 28 -25.98 -19.60 -12.66
N GLN A 29 -26.20 -19.43 -13.97
CA GLN A 29 -27.43 -19.82 -14.65
C GLN A 29 -27.40 -21.34 -14.82
N GLY A 30 -27.58 -22.04 -13.70
CA GLY A 30 -27.46 -23.49 -13.57
C GLY A 30 -28.54 -24.04 -12.65
N TRP A 31 -28.61 -25.37 -12.52
CA TRP A 31 -29.60 -26.02 -11.64
C TRP A 31 -29.29 -25.78 -10.16
N ILE A 32 -28.07 -25.35 -9.82
CA ILE A 32 -27.67 -25.02 -8.46
C ILE A 32 -27.84 -23.50 -8.23
N SER A 33 -28.48 -23.15 -7.13
CA SER A 33 -28.76 -21.76 -6.74
C SER A 33 -28.64 -21.57 -5.22
N ASN A 34 -28.68 -20.31 -4.75
CA ASN A 34 -28.65 -19.94 -3.33
C ASN A 34 -27.49 -20.59 -2.55
N VAL A 35 -26.29 -20.56 -3.14
CA VAL A 35 -25.10 -21.14 -2.51
C VAL A 35 -24.62 -20.24 -1.38
N VAL A 36 -24.54 -20.79 -0.18
CA VAL A 36 -24.02 -20.13 1.02
C VAL A 36 -22.96 -21.03 1.63
N ILE A 37 -21.73 -20.52 1.72
CA ILE A 37 -20.58 -21.21 2.33
C ILE A 37 -20.26 -20.52 3.65
N LYS A 38 -20.22 -21.28 4.74
CA LYS A 38 -19.82 -20.80 6.07
C LYS A 38 -18.67 -21.60 6.61
N ASP A 39 -17.69 -20.91 7.17
CA ASP A 39 -16.64 -21.56 7.97
C ASP A 39 -17.27 -22.18 9.22
N PHE A 40 -16.97 -23.46 9.46
CA PHE A 40 -17.50 -24.20 10.59
C PHE A 40 -17.00 -23.67 11.94
N ALA A 41 -15.76 -23.20 12.01
CA ALA A 41 -15.15 -22.74 13.26
C ALA A 41 -15.63 -21.34 13.65
N THR A 42 -15.71 -20.43 12.68
CA THR A 42 -16.05 -19.02 12.94
C THR A 42 -17.53 -18.69 12.71
N GLY A 43 -18.25 -19.53 11.96
CA GLY A 43 -19.63 -19.27 11.54
C GLY A 43 -19.77 -18.14 10.51
N LEU A 44 -18.65 -17.56 10.06
CA LEU A 44 -18.63 -16.46 9.11
C LEU A 44 -18.92 -16.97 7.70
N GLU A 45 -19.68 -16.18 6.95
CA GLU A 45 -19.96 -16.45 5.56
C GLU A 45 -18.76 -16.08 4.69
N ILE A 46 -18.35 -17.02 3.83
CA ILE A 46 -17.25 -16.85 2.90
C ILE A 46 -17.82 -16.33 1.59
N SER A 47 -17.37 -15.15 1.17
CA SER A 47 -17.77 -14.56 -0.10
C SER A 47 -17.23 -15.37 -1.27
N ALA A 48 -17.92 -15.35 -2.42
CA ALA A 48 -17.49 -16.06 -3.63
C ALA A 48 -16.06 -15.70 -4.11
N SER A 49 -15.54 -14.53 -3.72
CA SER A 49 -14.20 -14.05 -4.07
C SER A 49 -13.12 -14.39 -3.05
N GLN A 50 -13.48 -14.88 -1.85
CA GLN A 50 -12.53 -15.24 -0.80
C GLN A 50 -12.19 -16.73 -0.93
N PRO A 51 -10.92 -17.14 -0.92
CA PRO A 51 -10.60 -18.55 -1.08
C PRO A 51 -10.97 -19.38 0.15
N LEU A 52 -11.23 -20.68 -0.03
CA LEU A 52 -11.27 -21.64 1.06
C LEU A 52 -9.85 -21.98 1.50
N VAL A 53 -9.69 -22.35 2.76
CA VAL A 53 -8.41 -22.73 3.35
C VAL A 53 -8.31 -24.26 3.39
N ALA A 54 -7.24 -24.80 2.85
CA ALA A 54 -6.92 -26.23 2.91
C ALA A 54 -6.91 -26.70 4.37
N GLY A 55 -7.49 -27.87 4.63
CA GLY A 55 -7.63 -28.41 5.98
C GLY A 55 -8.76 -27.84 6.82
N SER A 56 -9.42 -26.76 6.39
CA SER A 56 -10.54 -26.15 7.11
C SER A 56 -11.87 -26.83 6.78
N THR A 57 -12.84 -26.73 7.70
CA THR A 57 -14.17 -27.34 7.57
C THR A 57 -15.21 -26.27 7.24
N TYR A 58 -16.11 -26.58 6.30
CA TYR A 58 -17.14 -25.67 5.84
C TYR A 58 -18.52 -26.31 5.85
N ASN A 59 -19.52 -25.48 6.11
CA ASN A 59 -20.94 -25.78 5.96
C ASN A 59 -21.46 -25.08 4.70
N ILE A 60 -21.96 -25.85 3.75
CA ILE A 60 -22.26 -25.39 2.40
C ILE A 60 -23.71 -25.69 2.12
N THR A 61 -24.56 -24.67 2.16
CA THR A 61 -25.99 -24.79 1.87
C THR A 61 -26.24 -24.36 0.44
N PHE A 62 -27.01 -25.13 -0.30
CA PHE A 62 -27.38 -24.80 -1.66
C PHE A 62 -28.71 -25.43 -2.05
N THR A 63 -29.31 -24.88 -3.09
CA THR A 63 -30.62 -25.28 -3.61
C THR A 63 -30.47 -25.84 -5.01
N ILE A 64 -30.90 -27.08 -5.21
CA ILE A 64 -31.00 -27.71 -6.53
C ILE A 64 -32.42 -27.49 -7.05
N VAL A 65 -32.53 -26.80 -8.18
CA VAL A 65 -33.77 -26.53 -8.90
C VAL A 65 -33.84 -27.43 -10.11
N VAL A 66 -34.76 -28.40 -10.06
CA VAL A 66 -34.99 -29.33 -11.17
C VAL A 66 -36.15 -28.78 -12.02
N PRO A 67 -35.92 -28.40 -13.29
CA PRO A 67 -36.91 -27.70 -14.10
C PRO A 67 -38.04 -28.59 -14.61
N TYR A 68 -37.80 -29.90 -14.76
CA TYR A 68 -38.79 -30.86 -15.27
C TYR A 68 -38.58 -32.26 -14.70
N THR A 69 -39.65 -33.03 -14.63
CA THR A 69 -39.59 -34.44 -14.22
C THR A 69 -39.12 -35.31 -15.38
N ALA A 70 -38.14 -36.17 -15.14
CA ALA A 70 -37.63 -37.14 -16.10
C ALA A 70 -37.27 -38.45 -15.39
N ASN A 71 -37.35 -39.58 -16.10
CA ASN A 71 -36.94 -40.87 -15.57
C ASN A 71 -35.41 -41.06 -15.64
N ILE A 72 -34.70 -40.17 -14.95
CA ILE A 72 -33.23 -40.19 -14.84
C ILE A 72 -32.82 -40.02 -13.38
N MET A 73 -31.67 -40.59 -13.03
CA MET A 73 -31.05 -40.41 -11.73
C MET A 73 -29.96 -39.34 -11.80
N LEU A 74 -30.06 -38.41 -10.86
CA LEU A 74 -29.10 -37.33 -10.66
C LEU A 74 -28.19 -37.69 -9.49
N SER A 75 -26.99 -37.14 -9.53
CA SER A 75 -25.93 -37.36 -8.56
C SER A 75 -25.23 -36.04 -8.27
N ALA A 76 -25.22 -35.65 -7.00
CA ALA A 76 -24.40 -34.57 -6.48
C ALA A 76 -23.20 -35.19 -5.74
N THR A 77 -21.99 -34.98 -6.24
CA THR A 77 -20.76 -35.47 -5.61
C THR A 77 -19.91 -34.34 -5.06
N THR A 78 -19.03 -34.65 -4.11
CA THR A 78 -18.09 -33.67 -3.51
C THR A 78 -16.66 -34.19 -3.51
N GLU A 79 -15.70 -33.28 -3.69
CA GLU A 79 -14.26 -33.52 -3.47
C GLU A 79 -13.82 -33.23 -2.02
N LEU A 80 -14.73 -32.77 -1.15
CA LEU A 80 -14.44 -32.54 0.26
C LEU A 80 -14.32 -33.86 1.04
N GLU A 81 -13.53 -33.85 2.10
CA GLU A 81 -13.40 -34.96 3.06
C GLU A 81 -14.54 -34.96 4.07
N ARG A 82 -14.97 -36.15 4.49
CA ARG A 82 -16.04 -36.29 5.49
C ARG A 82 -15.60 -35.72 6.82
N VAL A 83 -16.44 -34.87 7.41
CA VAL A 83 -16.34 -34.48 8.81
C VAL A 83 -17.52 -35.04 9.56
N GLY A 84 -17.26 -35.82 10.61
CA GLY A 84 -18.31 -36.46 11.41
C GLY A 84 -19.02 -37.63 10.70
N PRO A 85 -20.31 -37.88 11.01
CA PRO A 85 -21.00 -39.10 10.59
C PRO A 85 -21.45 -39.07 9.12
N GLN A 86 -21.68 -37.88 8.54
CA GLN A 86 -22.27 -37.75 7.22
C GLN A 86 -21.85 -36.48 6.48
N TYR A 87 -21.89 -36.53 5.14
CA TYR A 87 -21.65 -35.39 4.27
C TYR A 87 -22.92 -34.54 4.10
N TRP A 88 -24.03 -35.21 3.81
CA TRP A 88 -25.24 -34.57 3.29
C TRP A 88 -26.34 -34.48 4.33
N TYR A 89 -26.93 -33.31 4.47
CA TYR A 89 -28.08 -33.01 5.32
C TYR A 89 -29.18 -32.44 4.43
N VAL A 90 -30.34 -33.10 4.38
CA VAL A 90 -31.47 -32.61 3.60
C VAL A 90 -32.26 -31.64 4.46
N ILE A 91 -32.39 -30.40 3.99
CA ILE A 91 -33.15 -29.35 4.66
C ILE A 91 -34.60 -29.39 4.17
N GLU A 92 -34.79 -29.51 2.85
CA GLU A 92 -36.12 -29.51 2.23
C GLU A 92 -36.14 -30.39 0.97
N ASP A 93 -37.09 -31.33 0.89
CA ASP A 93 -37.37 -32.15 -0.29
C ASP A 93 -38.89 -32.24 -0.54
N ALA A 94 -39.50 -31.14 -0.96
CA ALA A 94 -40.95 -31.06 -1.16
C ALA A 94 -41.44 -31.96 -2.31
N ALA A 95 -40.58 -32.23 -3.30
CA ALA A 95 -40.91 -33.05 -4.47
C ALA A 95 -40.68 -34.56 -4.26
N GLY A 96 -40.13 -34.95 -3.11
CA GLY A 96 -39.77 -36.35 -2.81
C GLY A 96 -38.78 -36.91 -3.82
N MET A 97 -37.73 -36.15 -4.11
CA MET A 97 -36.66 -36.52 -5.04
C MET A 97 -35.77 -37.62 -4.45
N ILE A 98 -35.61 -37.63 -3.13
CA ILE A 98 -34.73 -38.56 -2.41
C ILE A 98 -35.52 -39.79 -1.98
N ASN A 99 -34.93 -40.96 -2.21
CA ASN A 99 -35.43 -42.21 -1.64
C ASN A 99 -34.70 -42.52 -0.32
N TYR A 100 -35.32 -42.12 0.79
CA TYR A 100 -34.76 -42.28 2.14
C TYR A 100 -34.53 -43.74 2.58
N SER A 101 -35.14 -44.73 1.91
CA SER A 101 -34.93 -46.14 2.26
C SER A 101 -33.59 -46.71 1.77
N ILE A 102 -32.96 -46.06 0.80
CA ILE A 102 -31.70 -46.49 0.18
C ILE A 102 -30.60 -45.43 0.26
N TRP A 103 -30.94 -44.20 0.62
CA TRP A 103 -30.00 -43.10 0.69
C TRP A 103 -29.07 -43.25 1.90
N ASN A 104 -27.75 -43.17 1.64
CA ASN A 104 -26.71 -43.15 2.64
C ASN A 104 -26.06 -41.75 2.70
N PRO A 105 -26.33 -40.93 3.73
CA PRO A 105 -25.79 -39.58 3.83
C PRO A 105 -24.27 -39.57 4.11
N SER A 106 -23.69 -40.71 4.46
CA SER A 106 -22.26 -40.88 4.75
C SER A 106 -21.38 -41.10 3.53
N GLU A 107 -21.97 -41.29 2.35
CA GLU A 107 -21.27 -41.37 1.07
C GLU A 107 -21.00 -39.96 0.52
N ASN A 108 -19.92 -39.81 -0.24
CA ASN A 108 -19.56 -38.54 -0.90
C ASN A 108 -20.47 -38.20 -2.10
N GLU A 109 -21.56 -38.96 -2.26
CA GLU A 109 -22.52 -38.87 -3.35
C GLU A 109 -23.94 -38.83 -2.80
N LEU A 110 -24.72 -37.85 -3.26
CA LEU A 110 -26.16 -37.77 -3.05
C LEU A 110 -26.88 -38.12 -4.35
N ARG A 111 -27.56 -39.27 -4.37
CA ARG A 111 -28.37 -39.71 -5.51
C ARG A 111 -29.85 -39.39 -5.31
N PHE A 112 -30.49 -38.82 -6.32
CA PHE A 112 -31.90 -38.45 -6.28
C PHE A 112 -32.54 -38.51 -7.68
N SER A 113 -33.85 -38.70 -7.73
CA SER A 113 -34.58 -38.76 -9.00
C SER A 113 -34.87 -37.35 -9.52
N ALA A 114 -34.78 -37.16 -10.84
CA ALA A 114 -35.15 -35.89 -11.48
C ALA A 114 -36.67 -35.69 -11.45
N LYS A 115 -37.19 -35.08 -10.38
CA LYS A 115 -38.58 -34.63 -10.29
C LYS A 115 -38.61 -33.11 -10.27
N GLN A 116 -39.55 -32.51 -10.98
CA GLN A 116 -39.70 -31.06 -11.01
C GLN A 116 -39.93 -30.51 -9.59
N GLY A 117 -39.11 -29.55 -9.18
CA GLY A 117 -39.21 -28.94 -7.86
C GLY A 117 -37.87 -28.44 -7.33
N VAL A 118 -37.82 -28.28 -6.01
CA VAL A 118 -36.69 -27.72 -5.28
C VAL A 118 -36.22 -28.71 -4.23
N LEU A 119 -34.90 -28.92 -4.18
CA LEU A 119 -34.21 -29.71 -3.17
C LEU A 119 -33.16 -28.83 -2.49
N THR A 120 -33.35 -28.54 -1.21
CA THR A 120 -32.40 -27.74 -0.41
C THR A 120 -31.58 -28.67 0.47
N VAL A 121 -30.25 -28.58 0.33
CA VAL A 121 -29.31 -29.47 0.99
C VAL A 121 -28.17 -28.67 1.62
N MET A 122 -27.63 -29.22 2.71
CA MET A 122 -26.41 -28.76 3.34
C MET A 122 -25.36 -29.86 3.24
N LEU A 123 -24.20 -29.51 2.72
CA LEU A 123 -22.99 -30.31 2.69
C LEU A 123 -22.06 -29.82 3.81
N MET A 124 -21.60 -30.75 4.65
CA MET A 124 -20.55 -30.50 5.63
C MET A 124 -19.31 -31.28 5.23
N GLY A 125 -18.20 -30.59 5.04
CA GLY A 125 -16.97 -31.23 4.58
C GLY A 125 -15.73 -30.41 4.90
N LYS A 126 -14.60 -31.10 4.97
CA LYS A 126 -13.28 -30.52 5.15
C LYS A 126 -12.58 -30.45 3.80
N VAL A 127 -11.96 -29.32 3.50
CA VAL A 127 -11.09 -29.23 2.31
C VAL A 127 -9.87 -30.10 2.56
N PRO A 128 -9.50 -31.01 1.64
CA PRO A 128 -8.31 -31.84 1.80
C PRO A 128 -7.09 -31.00 2.18
N SER A 129 -6.33 -31.45 3.17
CA SER A 129 -5.18 -30.71 3.69
C SER A 129 -4.06 -30.56 2.66
N ASP A 130 -4.01 -31.44 1.66
CA ASP A 130 -3.04 -31.47 0.56
C ASP A 130 -3.60 -30.88 -0.74
N ALA A 131 -4.76 -30.23 -0.73
CA ALA A 131 -5.43 -29.74 -1.95
C ALA A 131 -4.57 -28.78 -2.79
N CYS A 132 -3.66 -28.04 -2.14
CA CYS A 132 -2.74 -27.10 -2.77
C CYS A 132 -1.32 -27.67 -2.97
N VAL A 133 -1.04 -28.87 -2.48
CA VAL A 133 0.32 -29.43 -2.40
C VAL A 133 0.62 -30.30 -3.61
N ILE A 134 1.72 -29.98 -4.31
CA ILE A 134 2.27 -30.76 -5.41
C ILE A 134 3.70 -31.17 -5.03
N SER A 135 3.90 -32.44 -4.69
CA SER A 135 5.21 -32.97 -4.33
C SER A 135 5.90 -33.64 -5.53
N TYR A 136 7.20 -33.38 -5.68
CA TYR A 136 8.11 -34.05 -6.60
C TYR A 136 9.17 -34.79 -5.79
N PRO A 137 8.90 -36.03 -5.36
CA PRO A 137 9.78 -36.76 -4.44
C PRO A 137 11.20 -36.98 -4.99
N GLN A 138 11.35 -37.03 -6.32
CA GLN A 138 12.63 -37.21 -7.00
C GLN A 138 13.56 -35.98 -6.88
N LEU A 139 12.98 -34.81 -6.62
CA LEU A 139 13.68 -33.52 -6.56
C LEU A 139 13.65 -32.92 -5.15
N ASP A 140 13.08 -33.63 -4.17
CA ASP A 140 12.81 -33.13 -2.81
C ASP A 140 12.12 -31.76 -2.81
N LEU A 141 11.19 -31.57 -3.75
CA LEU A 141 10.54 -30.29 -4.01
C LEU A 141 9.04 -30.39 -3.70
N VAL A 142 8.54 -29.44 -2.91
CA VAL A 142 7.12 -29.29 -2.60
C VAL A 142 6.65 -27.93 -3.09
N LEU A 143 5.66 -27.93 -3.97
CA LEU A 143 5.05 -26.70 -4.49
C LEU A 143 3.65 -26.54 -3.91
N HIS A 144 3.33 -25.31 -3.53
CA HIS A 144 2.05 -24.89 -2.98
C HIS A 144 1.36 -24.00 -4.00
N LYS A 145 0.29 -24.49 -4.62
CA LYS A 145 -0.40 -23.77 -5.70
C LYS A 145 -1.88 -23.62 -5.40
N LYS A 146 -2.38 -22.40 -5.62
CA LYS A 146 -3.81 -22.11 -5.63
C LYS A 146 -4.51 -22.99 -6.66
N ARG A 147 -5.62 -23.60 -6.27
CA ARG A 147 -6.37 -24.51 -7.13
C ARG A 147 -7.85 -24.38 -6.88
N ASP A 148 -8.64 -24.44 -7.95
CA ASP A 148 -10.09 -24.58 -7.82
C ASP A 148 -10.44 -26.03 -7.47
N ILE A 149 -11.17 -26.21 -6.37
CA ILE A 149 -11.77 -27.48 -5.98
C ILE A 149 -13.23 -27.53 -6.42
N THR A 150 -13.70 -28.70 -6.84
CA THR A 150 -15.12 -28.89 -7.13
C THR A 150 -15.84 -29.27 -5.84
N VAL A 151 -16.38 -28.25 -5.17
CA VAL A 151 -17.12 -28.40 -3.91
C VAL A 151 -18.33 -29.31 -4.10
N VAL A 152 -19.11 -29.05 -5.15
CA VAL A 152 -20.25 -29.88 -5.55
C VAL A 152 -20.22 -30.04 -7.06
N LYS A 153 -20.41 -31.26 -7.54
CA LYS A 153 -20.61 -31.56 -8.96
C LYS A 153 -21.98 -32.21 -9.12
N LEU A 154 -22.87 -31.58 -9.88
CA LEU A 154 -24.16 -32.14 -10.23
C LEU A 154 -24.07 -32.79 -11.62
N SER A 155 -24.42 -34.07 -11.70
CA SER A 155 -24.37 -34.84 -12.94
C SER A 155 -25.52 -35.85 -13.04
N ILE A 156 -25.78 -36.31 -14.26
CA ILE A 156 -26.58 -37.51 -14.49
C ILE A 156 -25.68 -38.71 -14.17
N VAL A 157 -26.17 -39.69 -13.41
CA VAL A 157 -25.38 -40.86 -12.95
C VAL A 157 -24.65 -41.57 -14.10
N GLU A 158 -25.24 -41.60 -15.29
CA GLU A 158 -24.71 -42.31 -16.47
C GLU A 158 -24.13 -41.36 -17.53
N GLY A 159 -23.90 -40.08 -17.24
CA GLY A 159 -23.60 -39.14 -18.32
C GLY A 159 -23.01 -37.81 -17.91
N SER A 160 -23.58 -36.75 -18.50
CA SER A 160 -22.98 -35.42 -18.52
C SER A 160 -23.10 -34.69 -17.19
N VAL A 161 -22.16 -33.77 -16.99
CA VAL A 161 -22.21 -32.79 -15.90
C VAL A 161 -23.25 -31.73 -16.24
N ILE A 162 -24.14 -31.47 -15.29
CA ILE A 162 -25.21 -30.47 -15.40
C ILE A 162 -24.71 -29.13 -14.86
N ASP A 163 -24.09 -29.16 -13.67
CA ASP A 163 -23.67 -27.96 -12.96
C ASP A 163 -22.55 -28.27 -11.94
N TRP A 164 -21.86 -27.24 -11.45
CA TRP A 164 -20.81 -27.39 -10.43
C TRP A 164 -20.70 -26.17 -9.52
N ILE A 165 -20.41 -26.36 -8.25
CA ILE A 165 -19.88 -25.30 -7.38
C ILE A 165 -18.37 -25.47 -7.35
N LYS A 166 -17.65 -24.50 -7.91
CA LYS A 166 -16.18 -24.42 -7.83
C LYS A 166 -15.78 -23.30 -6.90
N HIS A 167 -14.69 -23.52 -6.17
CA HIS A 167 -14.14 -22.50 -5.30
C HIS A 167 -12.61 -22.59 -5.26
N MET A 168 -11.96 -21.43 -5.21
CA MET A 168 -10.51 -21.36 -5.10
C MET A 168 -10.09 -21.80 -3.70
N VAL A 169 -9.06 -22.63 -3.62
CA VAL A 169 -8.44 -23.08 -2.37
C VAL A 169 -7.02 -22.52 -2.28
N VAL A 170 -6.66 -22.10 -1.07
CA VAL A 170 -5.30 -21.72 -0.65
C VAL A 170 -4.92 -22.51 0.60
N ASP A 171 -3.63 -22.70 0.85
CA ASP A 171 -3.13 -23.25 2.11
C ASP A 171 -2.58 -22.16 3.03
N SER A 172 -2.16 -22.54 4.23
CA SER A 172 -1.58 -21.64 5.23
C SER A 172 -0.29 -20.97 4.75
N GLU A 173 0.49 -21.66 3.94
CA GLU A 173 1.78 -21.25 3.43
C GLU A 173 1.59 -20.12 2.42
N ILE A 174 0.67 -20.28 1.46
CA ILE A 174 0.27 -19.22 0.53
C ILE A 174 -0.30 -18.02 1.29
N LEU A 175 -1.18 -18.24 2.26
CA LEU A 175 -1.78 -17.16 3.05
C LEU A 175 -0.72 -16.35 3.81
N SER A 176 0.19 -17.03 4.50
CA SER A 176 1.27 -16.39 5.26
C SER A 176 2.20 -15.57 4.37
N PHE A 177 2.52 -16.07 3.17
CA PHE A 177 3.29 -15.33 2.18
C PHE A 177 2.55 -14.08 1.70
N GLU A 178 1.26 -14.17 1.40
CA GLU A 178 0.45 -13.04 0.95
C GLU A 178 0.33 -11.94 2.01
N GLU A 179 0.15 -12.33 3.27
CA GLU A 179 0.15 -11.41 4.41
C GLU A 179 1.50 -10.70 4.55
N ALA A 180 2.60 -11.46 4.53
CA ALA A 180 3.95 -10.91 4.60
C ALA A 180 4.23 -9.96 3.42
N LEU A 181 3.87 -10.37 2.20
CA LEU A 181 4.05 -9.56 1.00
C LEU A 181 3.27 -8.25 1.08
N SER A 182 2.01 -8.31 1.53
CA SER A 182 1.20 -7.11 1.73
C SER A 182 1.85 -6.15 2.73
N GLN A 183 2.35 -6.65 3.86
CA GLN A 183 3.05 -5.83 4.85
C GLN A 183 4.32 -5.19 4.26
N LYS A 184 5.15 -5.95 3.54
CA LYS A 184 6.39 -5.43 2.93
C LYS A 184 6.10 -4.38 1.87
N LYS A 185 5.06 -4.59 1.04
CA LYS A 185 4.64 -3.58 0.06
C LYS A 185 4.15 -2.29 0.72
N GLN A 186 3.42 -2.39 1.83
CA GLN A 186 3.02 -1.21 2.60
C GLN A 186 4.23 -0.44 3.14
N VAL A 187 5.24 -1.15 3.67
CA VAL A 187 6.50 -0.53 4.12
C VAL A 187 7.19 0.17 2.95
N LEU A 188 7.35 -0.49 1.80
CA LEU A 188 7.99 0.10 0.62
C LEU A 188 7.25 1.34 0.11
N GLU A 189 5.93 1.32 0.04
CA GLU A 189 5.14 2.51 -0.32
C GLU A 189 5.33 3.66 0.68
N SER A 190 5.47 3.36 1.98
CA SER A 190 5.69 4.40 3.00
C SER A 190 7.06 5.10 2.89
N VAL A 191 8.07 4.42 2.37
CA VAL A 191 9.45 4.95 2.25
C VAL A 191 9.79 5.44 0.85
N LYS A 192 8.88 5.33 -0.12
CA LYS A 192 9.10 5.64 -1.54
C LYS A 192 9.79 6.99 -1.81
N ASP A 193 9.40 8.04 -1.09
CA ASP A 193 9.94 9.39 -1.31
C ASP A 193 11.28 9.62 -0.59
N VAL A 194 11.53 8.86 0.48
CA VAL A 194 12.63 9.07 1.42
C VAL A 194 13.76 8.07 1.22
N ALA A 195 13.50 6.89 0.66
CA ALA A 195 14.49 5.83 0.44
C ALA A 195 15.45 6.14 -0.70
N VAL A 196 16.68 5.64 -0.62
CA VAL A 196 17.65 5.66 -1.73
C VAL A 196 17.06 4.94 -2.95
N GLU A 197 17.19 5.53 -4.14
CA GLU A 197 16.50 5.06 -5.35
C GLU A 197 17.00 3.68 -5.81
N GLU A 198 18.31 3.44 -5.71
CA GLU A 198 18.95 2.16 -6.02
C GLU A 198 18.46 1.05 -5.08
N TYR A 199 18.24 1.39 -3.81
CA TYR A 199 17.68 0.46 -2.84
C TYR A 199 16.21 0.16 -3.14
N TYR A 200 15.41 1.19 -3.41
CA TYR A 200 13.98 1.05 -3.71
C TYR A 200 13.75 0.20 -4.98
N THR A 201 14.56 0.40 -6.01
CA THR A 201 14.50 -0.40 -7.25
C THR A 201 14.91 -1.85 -7.01
N LEU A 202 15.97 -2.09 -6.23
CA LEU A 202 16.38 -3.44 -5.83
C LEU A 202 15.30 -4.15 -5.01
N ALA A 203 14.73 -3.49 -4.00
CA ALA A 203 13.69 -4.04 -3.14
C ALA A 203 12.44 -4.43 -3.95
N ASN A 204 11.98 -3.57 -4.86
CA ASN A 204 10.87 -3.91 -5.76
C ASN A 204 11.20 -5.07 -6.70
N SER A 205 12.45 -5.16 -7.18
CA SER A 205 12.88 -6.29 -8.01
C SER A 205 12.87 -7.60 -7.23
N ILE A 206 13.27 -7.59 -5.95
CA ILE A 206 13.20 -8.74 -5.05
C ILE A 206 11.75 -9.14 -4.79
N VAL A 207 10.86 -8.19 -4.50
CA VAL A 207 9.42 -8.46 -4.33
C VAL A 207 8.84 -9.09 -5.59
N SER A 208 9.14 -8.52 -6.77
CA SER A 208 8.64 -9.06 -8.04
C SER A 208 9.17 -10.47 -8.32
N LEU A 209 10.43 -10.75 -7.97
CA LEU A 209 11.01 -12.09 -8.08
C LEU A 209 10.34 -13.07 -7.11
N ALA A 210 10.09 -12.66 -5.86
CA ALA A 210 9.39 -13.46 -4.87
C ALA A 210 7.96 -13.82 -5.33
N GLU A 211 7.22 -12.85 -5.88
CA GLU A 211 5.92 -13.09 -6.51
C GLU A 211 6.00 -14.12 -7.64
N SER A 212 7.00 -14.00 -8.52
CA SER A 212 7.17 -14.97 -9.61
C SER A 212 7.45 -16.39 -9.11
N PHE A 213 8.12 -16.57 -7.97
CA PHE A 213 8.33 -17.90 -7.39
C PHE A 213 7.07 -18.42 -6.70
N ALA A 214 6.35 -17.55 -6.01
CA ALA A 214 5.06 -17.89 -5.40
C ALA A 214 4.01 -18.30 -6.45
N GLU A 215 3.95 -17.63 -7.60
CA GLU A 215 3.07 -18.01 -8.72
C GLU A 215 3.38 -19.41 -9.28
N LYS A 216 4.67 -19.81 -9.25
CA LYS A 216 5.11 -21.16 -9.63
C LYS A 216 4.85 -22.19 -8.53
N GLY A 217 4.48 -21.72 -7.34
CA GLY A 217 4.19 -22.51 -6.15
C GLY A 217 5.39 -22.74 -5.23
N ASP A 218 6.55 -22.16 -5.51
CA ASP A 218 7.71 -22.25 -4.62
C ASP A 218 7.63 -21.16 -3.54
N ILE A 219 6.74 -21.38 -2.58
CA ILE A 219 6.46 -20.43 -1.49
C ILE A 219 7.64 -20.32 -0.53
N GLN A 220 8.42 -21.38 -0.35
CA GLN A 220 9.59 -21.36 0.53
C GLN A 220 10.68 -20.43 -0.02
N LEU A 221 11.00 -20.55 -1.31
CA LEU A 221 11.97 -19.65 -1.95
C LEU A 221 11.44 -18.22 -2.03
N ALA A 222 10.14 -18.05 -2.32
CA ALA A 222 9.49 -16.74 -2.32
C ALA A 222 9.61 -16.05 -0.95
N ASN A 223 9.35 -16.75 0.15
CA ASN A 223 9.53 -16.24 1.51
C ASN A 223 10.99 -15.88 1.80
N THR A 224 11.94 -16.74 1.42
CA THR A 224 13.39 -16.48 1.61
C THR A 224 13.82 -15.19 0.90
N LEU A 225 13.30 -14.93 -0.31
CA LEU A 225 13.55 -13.68 -1.02
C LEU A 225 12.90 -12.48 -0.33
N LEU A 226 11.67 -12.67 0.16
CA LEU A 226 10.91 -11.61 0.83
C LEU A 226 11.53 -11.20 2.17
N GLU A 227 12.21 -12.11 2.87
CA GLU A 227 12.99 -11.83 4.09
C GLU A 227 14.16 -10.85 3.86
N LEU A 228 14.67 -10.75 2.63
CA LEU A 228 15.72 -9.78 2.27
C LEU A 228 15.20 -8.33 2.27
N VAL A 229 13.88 -8.15 2.17
CA VAL A 229 13.23 -6.84 2.28
C VAL A 229 12.93 -6.58 3.76
N PRO A 230 13.31 -5.43 4.34
CA PRO A 230 13.04 -5.07 5.72
C PRO A 230 11.56 -5.09 6.09
N SER A 231 11.28 -5.40 7.35
CA SER A 231 9.92 -5.37 7.92
C SER A 231 9.53 -3.98 8.43
N SER A 232 10.49 -3.06 8.55
CA SER A 232 10.28 -1.73 9.12
C SER A 232 10.88 -0.65 8.22
N SER A 233 10.25 0.52 8.20
CA SER A 233 10.75 1.71 7.52
C SER A 233 12.08 2.22 8.10
N GLU A 234 12.41 1.87 9.35
CA GLU A 234 13.63 2.32 10.02
C GLU A 234 14.90 1.62 9.52
N GLU A 235 14.75 0.41 8.99
CA GLU A 235 15.84 -0.41 8.45
C GLU A 235 16.15 -0.03 6.99
N VAL A 236 15.35 0.86 6.40
CA VAL A 236 15.50 1.29 5.01
C VAL A 236 16.58 2.38 4.91
N PRO A 237 17.56 2.24 4.01
CA PRO A 237 18.54 3.29 3.77
C PRO A 237 17.82 4.53 3.19
N LEU A 238 17.80 5.60 3.97
CA LEU A 238 17.20 6.87 3.58
C LEU A 238 18.17 7.70 2.72
N LYS A 239 17.62 8.50 1.81
CA LYS A 239 18.37 9.50 1.05
C LYS A 239 19.16 10.38 2.04
N PRO A 240 20.44 10.68 1.75
CA PRO A 240 21.19 11.62 2.56
C PRO A 240 20.38 12.91 2.71
N ILE A 241 20.15 13.34 3.95
CA ILE A 241 19.51 14.62 4.22
C ILE A 241 20.48 15.68 3.67
N LYS A 242 20.15 16.28 2.52
CA LYS A 242 20.95 17.39 1.99
C LYS A 242 20.97 18.46 3.08
N PRO A 243 22.15 18.84 3.60
CA PRO A 243 22.21 19.80 4.67
C PRO A 243 21.60 21.11 4.18
N LEU A 244 20.84 21.80 5.05
CA LEU A 244 20.02 22.96 4.69
C LEU A 244 20.76 24.01 3.86
N HIS A 245 22.08 24.12 4.01
CA HIS A 245 22.93 25.02 3.24
C HIS A 245 22.99 24.69 1.74
N GLU A 246 22.97 23.43 1.32
CA GLU A 246 23.02 23.07 -0.11
C GLU A 246 21.70 23.38 -0.84
N VAL A 247 20.57 23.26 -0.12
CA VAL A 247 19.24 23.56 -0.67
C VAL A 247 18.94 25.07 -0.62
N ALA A 248 19.41 25.77 0.42
CA ALA A 248 19.18 27.21 0.58
C ALA A 248 20.15 28.09 -0.22
N MET A 249 21.36 27.63 -0.54
CA MET A 249 22.35 28.40 -1.29
C MET A 249 21.86 29.00 -2.62
N PRO A 250 21.13 28.29 -3.50
CA PRO A 250 20.63 28.90 -4.72
C PRO A 250 19.60 30.02 -4.44
N TYR A 251 18.74 29.86 -3.44
CA TYR A 251 17.75 30.88 -3.07
C TYR A 251 18.39 32.09 -2.39
N ILE A 252 19.37 31.86 -1.52
CA ILE A 252 20.16 32.92 -0.86
C ILE A 252 20.96 33.70 -1.91
N ALA A 253 21.57 33.03 -2.88
CA ALA A 253 22.30 33.67 -3.97
C ALA A 253 21.40 34.55 -4.85
N VAL A 254 20.19 34.07 -5.17
CA VAL A 254 19.19 34.86 -5.93
C VAL A 254 18.70 36.07 -5.11
N ALA A 255 18.44 35.90 -3.82
CA ALA A 255 18.02 36.99 -2.94
C ALA A 255 19.11 38.07 -2.79
N LEU A 256 20.38 37.65 -2.64
CA LEU A 256 21.52 38.57 -2.58
C LEU A 256 21.74 39.30 -3.92
N ALA A 257 21.60 38.61 -5.04
CA ALA A 257 21.69 39.24 -6.36
C ALA A 257 20.58 40.28 -6.57
N ALA A 258 19.34 39.96 -6.19
CA ALA A 258 18.21 40.89 -6.27
C ALA A 258 18.40 42.11 -5.34
N ALA A 259 18.89 41.90 -4.12
CA ALA A 259 19.21 42.98 -3.19
C ALA A 259 20.33 43.89 -3.72
N PHE A 260 21.36 43.31 -4.34
CA PHE A 260 22.45 44.07 -4.94
C PHE A 260 21.99 44.90 -6.15
N VAL A 261 21.18 44.32 -7.03
CA VAL A 261 20.58 45.04 -8.17
C VAL A 261 19.64 46.14 -7.68
N GLY A 262 18.84 45.89 -6.65
CA GLY A 262 17.99 46.88 -6.01
C GLY A 262 18.79 48.03 -5.38
N MET A 263 19.90 47.72 -4.73
CA MET A 263 20.80 48.72 -4.14
C MET A 263 21.45 49.59 -5.23
N VAL A 264 21.95 49.00 -6.32
CA VAL A 264 22.52 49.74 -7.46
C VAL A 264 21.48 50.60 -8.17
N TYR A 265 20.24 50.10 -8.30
CA TYR A 265 19.13 50.86 -8.88
C TYR A 265 18.73 52.05 -8.00
N LEU A 266 18.64 51.86 -6.69
CA LEU A 266 18.40 52.94 -5.72
C LEU A 266 19.55 53.95 -5.75
N TRP A 267 20.81 53.50 -5.86
CA TRP A 267 21.98 54.39 -5.93
C TRP A 267 22.04 55.23 -7.20
N ARG A 268 21.52 54.73 -8.33
CA ARG A 268 21.36 55.51 -9.56
C ARG A 268 20.17 56.46 -9.52
N ARG A 269 19.10 56.11 -8.80
CA ARG A 269 17.88 56.94 -8.68
C ARG A 269 18.03 58.03 -7.64
N SER A 270 18.67 57.74 -6.51
CA SER A 270 19.15 58.75 -5.59
C SER A 270 20.37 59.39 -6.26
N GLY A 271 20.19 60.48 -7.00
CA GLY A 271 21.32 61.36 -7.29
C GLY A 271 21.95 61.73 -5.94
N PHE A 272 23.02 61.03 -5.57
CA PHE A 272 23.71 61.17 -4.30
C PHE A 272 24.28 62.59 -4.29
N GLN A 273 23.49 63.54 -3.79
CA GLN A 273 23.98 64.87 -3.47
C GLN A 273 25.02 64.68 -2.37
N LEU A 274 26.28 64.87 -2.77
CA LEU A 274 27.46 64.92 -1.91
C LEU A 274 27.42 66.17 -1.01
N ASP A 275 26.40 66.30 -0.16
CA ASP A 275 26.32 67.41 0.80
C ASP A 275 27.04 67.10 2.12
N TYR A 276 27.47 65.85 2.35
CA TYR A 276 28.18 65.47 3.58
C TYR A 276 29.71 65.69 3.53
N VAL A 277 30.31 65.88 2.35
CA VAL A 277 31.76 66.18 2.24
C VAL A 277 32.02 67.69 2.16
N LYS A 278 31.00 68.49 1.83
CA LYS A 278 31.09 69.96 1.79
C LYS A 278 30.90 70.63 3.15
N SER A 279 30.44 69.89 4.17
CA SER A 279 30.32 70.38 5.55
C SER A 279 31.59 70.17 6.39
N ILE A 280 32.40 69.14 6.11
CA ILE A 280 33.63 68.84 6.87
C ILE A 280 34.83 69.73 6.47
N THR A 281 34.77 70.40 5.31
CA THR A 281 35.83 71.34 4.87
C THR A 281 35.61 72.79 5.31
N ARG A 282 34.50 73.11 6.00
CA ARG A 282 34.26 74.44 6.60
C ARG A 282 34.44 74.45 8.11
N GLU A 283 34.41 73.29 8.76
CA GLU A 283 34.61 73.14 10.21
C GLU A 283 36.07 72.90 10.63
N GLN A 284 36.95 72.51 9.70
CA GLN A 284 38.39 72.34 9.98
C GLN A 284 39.24 73.61 9.83
N VAL A 285 38.70 74.70 9.27
CA VAL A 285 39.39 76.02 9.24
C VAL A 285 39.17 76.79 10.55
N ARG A 286 38.03 76.59 11.23
CA ARG A 286 37.71 77.31 12.49
C ARG A 286 38.39 76.73 13.74
N ASN A 287 38.82 75.47 13.70
CA ASN A 287 39.60 74.86 14.78
C ASN A 287 41.11 75.11 14.68
N LEU A 288 41.60 75.62 13.53
CA LEU A 288 43.01 75.98 13.34
C LEU A 288 43.35 77.34 13.96
N GLU A 289 42.42 78.30 13.96
CA GLU A 289 42.57 79.59 14.65
C GLU A 289 42.48 79.45 16.19
N ALA A 290 41.70 78.48 16.68
CA ALA A 290 41.62 78.17 18.12
C ALA A 290 42.85 77.41 18.65
N LEU A 291 43.58 76.69 17.78
CA LEU A 291 44.86 76.04 18.12
C LEU A 291 46.06 76.99 18.03
N LEU A 292 46.01 78.03 17.19
CA LEU A 292 47.02 79.09 17.14
C LEU A 292 47.03 79.98 18.40
N VAL A 293 45.87 80.25 19.01
CA VAL A 293 45.76 81.00 20.28
C VAL A 293 46.19 80.18 21.50
N ARG A 294 46.19 78.84 21.39
CA ARG A 294 46.72 77.93 22.44
C ARG A 294 48.21 77.62 22.27
N ALA A 295 48.78 77.77 21.09
CA ALA A 295 50.23 77.67 20.88
C ALA A 295 51.00 78.88 21.43
N SER A 296 50.44 80.10 21.38
CA SER A 296 51.11 81.32 21.86
C SER A 296 51.19 81.49 23.38
N ARG A 297 50.64 80.55 24.18
CA ARG A 297 50.72 80.53 25.65
C ARG A 297 51.61 79.43 26.22
N VAL A 298 52.10 78.51 25.39
CA VAL A 298 52.93 77.37 25.84
C VAL A 298 54.42 77.72 25.91
N ASP A 299 54.90 78.73 25.16
CA ASP A 299 56.31 79.16 25.22
C ASP A 299 56.71 79.90 26.51
N ARG A 300 55.77 80.54 27.22
CA ARG A 300 56.08 81.19 28.52
C ARG A 300 56.14 80.21 29.68
N ALA A 301 55.37 79.12 29.63
CA ALA A 301 55.35 78.10 30.68
C ALA A 301 56.58 77.18 30.59
N LEU A 302 57.03 76.87 29.37
CA LEU A 302 58.24 76.06 29.14
C LEU A 302 59.53 76.82 29.46
N ALA A 303 59.59 78.14 29.25
CA ALA A 303 60.75 78.95 29.64
C ALA A 303 60.93 79.03 31.17
N SER A 304 59.83 79.15 31.94
CA SER A 304 59.90 79.17 33.41
C SER A 304 60.23 77.83 34.04
N GLU A 305 59.83 76.72 33.41
CA GLU A 305 60.18 75.37 33.88
C GLU A 305 61.63 75.00 33.54
N LEU A 306 62.19 75.49 32.42
CA LEU A 306 63.62 75.33 32.11
C LEU A 306 64.52 76.13 33.06
N GLU A 307 64.13 77.35 33.46
CA GLU A 307 64.86 78.15 34.45
C GLU A 307 64.81 77.52 35.85
N ALA A 308 63.69 76.90 36.23
CA ALA A 308 63.54 76.19 37.50
C ALA A 308 64.36 74.89 37.55
N VAL A 309 64.53 74.18 36.43
CA VAL A 309 65.38 72.98 36.32
C VAL A 309 66.87 73.36 36.28
N LYS A 310 67.24 74.44 35.58
CA LYS A 310 68.61 74.98 35.59
C LYS A 310 69.05 75.40 37.01
N LYS A 311 68.17 76.09 37.75
CA LYS A 311 68.46 76.55 39.12
C LYS A 311 68.59 75.39 40.13
N ARG A 312 67.90 74.26 39.89
CA ARG A 312 68.05 73.03 40.68
C ARG A 312 69.29 72.21 40.33
N LEU A 313 69.92 72.45 39.18
CA LEU A 313 71.17 71.80 38.77
C LEU A 313 72.41 72.64 39.13
N GLU A 314 72.30 73.97 39.27
CA GLU A 314 73.37 74.84 39.78
C GLU A 314 73.50 74.83 41.33
N GLU A 315 72.54 74.29 42.07
CA GLU A 315 72.63 74.09 43.54
C GLU A 315 73.13 72.69 43.96
N VAL A 316 73.46 71.83 42.98
CA VAL A 316 74.02 70.47 43.22
C VAL A 316 75.48 70.37 42.73
N GLU A 317 76.08 71.50 42.37
CA GLU A 317 77.54 71.72 42.24
C GLU A 317 78.01 72.66 43.37
#